data_AF-A0A2J7PMA8-F1
#
_entry.id   AF-A0A2J7PMA8-F1
#
_cell.length_a   1.000
_cell.length_b   1.000
_cell.length_c   1.000
_cell.angle_alpha   90.00
_cell.angle_beta   90.00
_cell.angle_gamma   90.00
#
_symmetry.space_group_name_H-M   'P 1'
#
loop_
_entity.id
_entity.type
_entity.pdbx_description
1 polymer ?
#
loop_
_entity_poly.entity_id
_entity_poly.type
_entity_poly.pdbx_seq_one_letter_code
_entity_poly.pdbx_strand_id
1 'polypeptide(L)'
;MLSTDKIISSVGVQPEEREESENEEEVDSATSKKISHGTALNHLESLLDYLDSEENSLLSDMLILRRLRKDICKKENAAKKQTTILNFFKC
;
A
#
# COMPACT_ATOMS: atom_id res chain seq x y z
N MET A 1 -34.65 25.72 40.77
CA MET A 1 -33.38 25.75 40.00
C MET A 1 -32.74 24.38 40.16
N LEU A 2 -32.74 23.56 39.11
CA LEU A 2 -32.11 22.24 39.17
C LEU A 2 -30.60 22.40 38.97
N SER A 3 -29.83 21.86 39.90
CA SER A 3 -28.36 21.82 39.89
C SER A 3 -27.86 21.02 38.70
N THR A 4 -27.11 21.70 37.83
CA THR A 4 -26.48 21.17 36.61
C THR A 4 -25.31 20.22 36.88
N ASP A 5 -24.97 19.97 38.13
CA ASP A 5 -23.75 19.23 38.51
C ASP A 5 -23.96 17.70 38.52
N LYS A 6 -25.15 17.22 38.12
CA LYS A 6 -25.49 15.79 38.06
C LYS A 6 -25.60 15.25 36.63
N ILE A 7 -24.83 15.77 35.69
CA ILE A 7 -24.71 15.21 34.32
C ILE A 7 -23.27 14.75 34.01
N ILE A 8 -22.32 14.99 34.91
CA ILE A 8 -20.91 14.57 34.73
C ILE A 8 -20.62 13.38 35.66
N SER A 9 -21.26 12.23 35.41
CA SER A 9 -20.92 11.01 36.18
C SER A 9 -21.16 9.68 35.45
N SER A 10 -21.58 9.67 34.18
CA SER A 10 -21.82 8.41 33.45
C SER A 10 -21.13 8.30 32.09
N VAL A 11 -20.17 9.18 31.77
CA VAL A 11 -19.31 9.01 30.59
C VAL A 11 -17.88 8.90 31.07
N GLY A 12 -17.59 7.78 31.76
CA GLY A 12 -16.25 7.22 31.78
C GLY A 12 -16.02 6.51 30.44
N VAL A 13 -15.87 7.29 29.36
CA VAL A 13 -15.18 6.77 28.17
C VAL A 13 -13.72 6.75 28.59
N GLN A 14 -13.22 5.55 28.84
CA GLN A 14 -11.77 5.36 28.89
C GLN A 14 -11.21 5.94 27.58
N PRO A 15 -10.10 6.70 27.61
CA PRO A 15 -9.32 6.83 26.41
C PRO A 15 -8.89 5.40 26.09
N GLU A 16 -9.57 4.77 25.14
CA GLU A 16 -8.98 3.70 24.36
C GLU A 16 -7.73 4.36 23.78
N GLU A 17 -6.60 4.19 24.46
CA GLU A 17 -5.28 4.29 23.85
C GLU A 17 -5.32 3.23 22.77
N ARG A 18 -5.83 3.64 21.61
CA ARG A 18 -5.62 2.95 20.37
C ARG A 18 -4.15 3.15 20.08
N GLU A 19 -3.33 2.38 20.77
CA GLU A 19 -2.14 1.83 20.15
C GLU A 19 -2.68 1.11 18.91
N GLU A 20 -2.75 1.85 17.80
CA GLU A 20 -2.44 1.27 16.51
C GLU A 20 -1.03 0.72 16.67
N SER A 21 -0.93 -0.45 17.29
CA SER A 21 0.27 -1.23 17.22
C SER A 21 0.43 -1.46 15.74
N GLU A 22 1.42 -0.79 15.19
CA GLU A 22 2.11 -1.16 13.97
C GLU A 22 2.68 -2.57 14.20
N ASN A 23 1.81 -3.55 14.43
CA ASN A 23 2.06 -4.93 14.06
C ASN A 23 1.88 -4.95 12.55
N GLU A 24 2.78 -4.23 11.87
CA GLU A 24 3.40 -4.80 10.68
C GLU A 24 3.93 -6.14 11.18
N GLU A 25 3.11 -7.18 11.04
CA GLU A 25 3.57 -8.54 11.24
C GLU A 25 4.90 -8.60 10.50
N GLU A 26 5.97 -8.78 11.26
CA GLU A 26 7.29 -9.10 10.78
C GLU A 26 7.12 -10.46 10.10
N VAL A 27 6.59 -10.42 8.87
CA VAL A 27 6.58 -11.55 7.97
C VAL A 27 8.05 -11.82 7.78
N ASP A 28 8.53 -12.85 8.48
CA ASP A 28 9.87 -13.41 8.43
C ASP A 28 10.30 -13.47 6.96
N SER A 29 10.92 -12.38 6.56
CA SER A 29 11.22 -12.10 5.18
C SER A 29 12.55 -12.77 4.94
N ALA A 30 12.51 -14.10 4.83
CA ALA A 30 13.50 -14.87 4.07
C ALA A 30 13.86 -13.98 2.89
N THR A 31 15.11 -13.48 2.88
CA THR A 31 15.57 -12.26 2.17
C THR A 31 15.18 -12.30 0.70
N SER A 32 13.92 -11.99 0.43
CA SER A 32 13.38 -12.02 -0.92
C SER A 32 14.06 -10.85 -1.58
N LYS A 33 14.80 -11.15 -2.64
CA LYS A 33 15.54 -10.14 -3.39
C LYS A 33 14.54 -9.09 -3.86
N LYS A 34 14.45 -7.97 -3.13
CA LYS A 34 13.53 -6.88 -3.45
C LYS A 34 13.94 -6.32 -4.81
N ILE A 35 13.08 -6.48 -5.81
CA ILE A 35 13.29 -5.89 -7.14
C ILE A 35 12.78 -4.45 -7.17
N SER A 36 13.39 -3.61 -7.99
CA SER A 36 12.92 -2.22 -8.15
C SER A 36 11.56 -2.18 -8.86
N HIS A 37 10.81 -1.09 -8.68
CA HIS A 37 9.55 -0.88 -9.40
C HIS A 37 9.72 -0.95 -10.92
N GLY A 38 10.77 -0.31 -11.46
CA GLY A 38 11.06 -0.33 -12.89
C GLY A 38 11.36 -1.74 -13.41
N THR A 39 12.15 -2.52 -12.66
CA THR A 39 12.43 -3.92 -13.00
C THR A 39 11.15 -4.76 -13.01
N ALA A 40 10.30 -4.60 -11.99
CA ALA A 40 9.03 -5.29 -11.90
C ALA A 40 8.10 -4.94 -13.08
N LEU A 41 8.02 -3.65 -13.45
CA LEU A 41 7.24 -3.20 -14.60
C LEU A 41 7.75 -3.80 -15.91
N ASN A 42 9.06 -3.82 -16.15
CA ASN A 42 9.63 -4.41 -17.36
C ASN A 42 9.27 -5.90 -17.49
N HIS A 43 9.39 -6.67 -16.42
CA HIS A 43 8.98 -8.08 -16.42
C HIS A 43 7.49 -8.24 -16.72
N LEU A 44 6.65 -7.35 -16.18
CA LEU A 44 5.22 -7.40 -16.36
C LEU A 44 4.79 -7.04 -17.80
N GLU A 45 5.44 -6.06 -18.42
CA GLU A 45 5.19 -5.71 -19.82
C GLU A 45 5.62 -6.84 -20.76
N SER A 46 6.80 -7.45 -20.55
CA SER A 46 7.21 -8.60 -21.35
C SER A 46 6.26 -9.79 -21.23
N LEU A 47 5.67 -9.99 -20.05
CA LEU A 47 4.67 -11.05 -19.84
C LEU A 47 3.34 -10.71 -20.51
N LEU A 48 2.91 -9.44 -20.49
CA LEU A 48 1.73 -8.98 -21.20
C LEU A 48 1.90 -9.16 -22.72
N ASP A 49 3.06 -8.78 -23.27
CA ASP A 49 3.38 -8.96 -24.68
C ASP A 49 3.34 -10.44 -25.09
N TYR A 50 3.85 -11.34 -24.24
CA TYR A 50 3.78 -12.78 -24.45
C TYR A 50 2.33 -13.27 -24.49
N LEU A 51 1.50 -12.91 -23.50
CA LEU A 51 0.10 -13.35 -23.44
C LEU A 51 -0.74 -12.77 -24.59
N ASP A 52 -0.47 -11.53 -25.01
CA ASP A 52 -1.14 -10.93 -26.16
C ASP A 52 -0.81 -11.68 -27.47
N SER A 53 0.35 -12.36 -27.54
CA SER A 53 0.75 -13.17 -28.71
C SER A 53 0.27 -14.63 -28.68
N GLU A 54 -0.14 -15.13 -27.51
CA GLU A 54 -0.54 -16.53 -27.31
C GLU A 54 -2.03 -16.71 -27.63
N GLU A 55 -2.36 -17.59 -28.58
CA GLU A 55 -3.74 -17.80 -29.06
C GLU A 55 -4.69 -18.29 -27.95
N ASN A 56 -4.16 -19.04 -26.99
CA ASN A 56 -4.92 -19.65 -25.89
C ASN A 56 -4.74 -18.90 -24.55
N SER A 57 -4.31 -17.64 -24.57
CA SER A 57 -4.20 -16.87 -23.34
C SER A 57 -5.56 -16.61 -22.71
N LEU A 58 -5.65 -16.75 -21.39
CA LEU A 58 -6.87 -16.46 -20.67
C LEU A 58 -6.99 -14.94 -20.48
N LEU A 59 -8.13 -14.37 -20.86
CA LEU A 59 -8.42 -12.94 -20.64
C LEU A 59 -8.29 -12.55 -19.16
N SER A 60 -8.60 -13.45 -18.23
CA SER A 60 -8.44 -13.23 -16.80
C SER A 60 -7.01 -12.86 -16.43
N ASP A 61 -6.03 -13.53 -17.04
CA ASP A 61 -4.62 -13.39 -16.69
C ASP A 61 -4.12 -12.02 -17.13
N MET A 62 -4.45 -11.60 -18.35
CA MET A 62 -4.18 -10.24 -18.84
C MET A 62 -4.80 -9.17 -17.95
N LEU A 63 -6.04 -9.36 -17.49
CA LEU A 63 -6.73 -8.39 -16.63
C LEU A 63 -6.04 -8.27 -15.26
N ILE A 64 -5.64 -9.40 -14.67
CA ILE A 64 -4.91 -9.43 -13.41
C ILE A 64 -3.56 -8.72 -13.56
N LEU A 65 -2.81 -8.99 -14.62
CA LEU A 65 -1.52 -8.35 -14.88
C LEU A 65 -1.67 -6.84 -15.13
N ARG A 66 -2.69 -6.41 -15.88
CA ARG A 66 -2.98 -4.97 -16.09
C ARG A 66 -3.33 -4.26 -14.78
N ARG A 67 -4.07 -4.92 -13.88
CA ARG A 67 -4.35 -4.40 -12.53
C ARG A 67 -3.05 -4.28 -11.73
N LEU A 68 -2.22 -5.33 -11.73
CA LEU A 68 -0.95 -5.34 -11.01
C LEU A 68 -0.01 -4.22 -11.53
N ARG A 69 0.04 -4.01 -12.84
CA ARG A 69 0.79 -2.90 -13.45
C ARG A 69 0.35 -1.55 -12.88
N LYS A 70 -0.96 -1.30 -12.83
CA LYS A 70 -1.54 -0.07 -12.28
C LYS A 70 -1.13 0.13 -10.82
N ASP A 71 -1.14 -0.94 -10.02
CA ASP A 71 -0.78 -0.87 -8.61
C ASP A 71 0.71 -0.62 -8.40
N ILE A 72 1.59 -1.22 -9.22
CA ILE A 72 3.03 -0.93 -9.20
C ILE A 72 3.31 0.51 -9.59
N CYS A 73 2.69 1.03 -10.66
CA CYS A 73 2.84 2.43 -11.07
C CYS A 73 2.39 3.41 -9.96
N LYS A 74 1.28 3.12 -9.26
CA LYS A 74 0.84 3.93 -8.12
C LYS A 74 1.88 3.94 -7.00
N LYS A 75 2.42 2.78 -6.66
CA LYS A 75 3.46 2.65 -5.62
C LYS A 75 4.74 3.40 -6.01
N GLU A 76 5.18 3.26 -7.25
CA GLU A 76 6.35 3.98 -7.78
C GLU A 76 6.16 5.49 -7.70
N ASN A 77 4.97 5.98 -8.09
CA ASN A 77 4.66 7.41 -8.03
C ASN A 77 4.58 7.92 -6.58
N ALA A 78 4.04 7.14 -5.65
CA ALA A 78 4.03 7.49 -4.24
C ALA A 78 5.45 7.56 -3.68
N ALA A 79 6.30 6.59 -3.99
CA ALA A 79 7.71 6.58 -3.59
C ALA A 79 8.47 7.80 -4.13
N LYS A 80 8.31 8.12 -5.43
CA LYS A 80 8.90 9.31 -6.05
C LYS A 80 8.50 10.61 -5.34
N LYS A 81 7.23 10.75 -4.96
CA LYS A 81 6.74 11.91 -4.19
C LYS A 81 7.37 12.00 -2.81
N GLN A 82 7.44 10.89 -2.09
CA GLN A 82 8.10 10.83 -0.77
C GLN A 82 9.57 11.23 -0.86
N THR A 83 10.30 10.68 -1.84
CA THR A 83 11.70 11.06 -2.08
C THR A 83 11.84 12.55 -2.41
N THR A 84 10.93 13.11 -3.21
CA THR A 84 10.96 14.53 -3.56
C THR A 84 10.79 15.43 -2.34
N ILE A 85 9.81 15.13 -1.47
CA ILE A 85 9.57 15.88 -0.23
C ILE A 85 10.78 15.76 0.70
N LEU A 86 11.30 14.55 0.89
CA LEU A 86 12.45 14.30 1.76
C LEU A 86 13.70 15.04 1.28
N ASN A 87 13.89 15.15 -0.04
CA ASN A 87 15.01 15.90 -0.60
C ASN A 87 14.86 17.42 -0.42
N PHE A 88 13.65 17.96 -0.42
CA PHE A 88 13.40 19.39 -0.18
C PHE A 88 13.86 19.83 1.22
N PHE A 89 13.66 18.99 2.24
CA PHE A 89 14.08 19.28 3.62
C PHE A 89 15.53 18.91 3.94
N LYS A 90 16.27 18.36 2.97
CA LYS A 90 17.71 18.06 3.10
C LYS A 90 18.61 19.20 2.62
N CYS A 91 18.03 20.28 2.09
CA CYS A 91 18.69 21.56 1.85
C CYS A 91 18.76 22.37 3.14
#